data_AF-A0A960MYB8-F1
#
_entry.id   AF-A0A960MYB8-F1
#
_cell.length_a   1.000
_cell.length_b   1.000
_cell.length_c   1.000
_cell.angle_alpha   90.00
_cell.angle_beta   90.00
_cell.angle_gamma   90.00
#
_symmetry.space_group_name_H-M   'P 1'
#
loop_
_entity.id
_entity.type
_entity.pdbx_description
1 polymer ?
#
loop_
_entity_poly.entity_id
_entity_poly.type
_entity_poly.pdbx_seq_one_letter_code
_entity_poly.pdbx_strand_id
1 'polypeptide(L)'
;MKVALVFAAFAAAWGMFPPLAPSQEAPAPPGMVTVNLKLGIADVESVKETLPDLLSKEGQFQVLDRIRIIRITDKPENIEAVRKIIEALSVPAPNVRIEVTAMRVGQSTFSGAQVSGRLPVPGGAVIVNPPPGQTPGVIRQPTVNSRPVPGPVIGGGGRIILPQGGIEVGGNVRQTGSDSMVKQSILVRSGGTGILEVVKEVPMIDYFTRFNVMSYLPLVIRGPNNQQVITLVPGGTFDVPEFRWERAGAELMVKPVAQGDVITVEVTPRISAIVIRNPQAFRGRTLNSHLTGADQYVEFTSLTTTVTIANGATLTIGSFDKADGEFNRTFWGYRQGSSASAGSITLKATIE
;
A
#
# COMPACT_ATOMS: atom_id res chain seq x y z
N MET A 1 1.42 -48.34 1.29
CA MET A 1 0.98 -49.23 0.20
C MET A 1 1.12 -48.47 -1.12
N LYS A 2 2.13 -48.82 -1.93
CA LYS A 2 2.33 -48.59 -3.38
C LYS A 2 2.23 -47.16 -3.98
N VAL A 3 3.30 -46.36 -3.87
CA VAL A 3 3.68 -45.34 -4.89
C VAL A 3 5.22 -45.19 -4.89
N ALA A 4 5.94 -46.17 -5.41
CA ALA A 4 7.41 -46.14 -5.48
C ALA A 4 7.94 -47.02 -6.63
N LEU A 5 7.37 -46.90 -7.83
CA LEU A 5 7.77 -47.76 -8.95
C LEU A 5 7.34 -47.24 -10.33
N VAL A 6 7.72 -46.01 -10.72
CA VAL A 6 7.58 -45.54 -12.13
C VAL A 6 8.81 -44.76 -12.64
N PHE A 7 9.75 -44.32 -11.80
CA PHE A 7 10.87 -43.46 -12.26
C PHE A 7 12.09 -44.20 -12.84
N ALA A 8 12.11 -45.53 -12.91
CA ALA A 8 13.30 -46.29 -13.33
C ALA A 8 13.39 -46.60 -14.84
N ALA A 9 12.39 -46.25 -15.66
CA ALA A 9 12.34 -46.67 -17.07
C ALA A 9 12.73 -45.59 -18.10
N PHE A 10 13.05 -44.35 -17.69
CA PHE A 10 13.42 -43.28 -18.63
C PHE A 10 14.94 -42.99 -18.73
N ALA A 11 15.76 -43.62 -17.89
CA ALA A 11 17.20 -43.35 -17.84
C ALA A 11 18.04 -44.07 -18.92
N ALA A 12 17.48 -45.06 -19.63
CA ALA A 12 18.24 -45.89 -20.57
C ALA A 12 18.16 -45.43 -22.05
N ALA A 13 17.34 -44.43 -22.39
CA ALA A 13 17.16 -43.97 -23.77
C ALA A 13 17.95 -42.69 -24.14
N TRP A 14 18.71 -42.11 -23.20
CA TRP A 14 19.49 -40.88 -23.44
C TRP A 14 20.94 -41.14 -23.94
N GLY A 15 21.37 -42.39 -24.02
CA GLY A 15 22.74 -42.77 -24.38
C GLY A 15 23.04 -42.93 -25.88
N MET A 16 22.07 -42.69 -26.78
CA MET A 16 22.24 -42.90 -28.23
C MET A 16 21.74 -41.75 -29.09
N PHE A 17 21.91 -40.50 -28.66
CA PHE A 17 21.95 -39.42 -29.65
C PHE A 17 23.37 -39.36 -30.20
N PRO A 18 23.60 -39.72 -31.49
CA PRO A 18 24.90 -39.47 -32.10
C PRO A 18 25.24 -37.99 -31.91
N PRO A 19 26.52 -37.63 -31.67
CA PRO A 19 26.91 -36.23 -31.59
C PRO A 19 26.36 -35.53 -32.83
N LEU A 20 25.50 -34.53 -32.63
CA LEU A 20 24.94 -33.74 -33.72
C LEU A 20 26.12 -33.32 -34.58
N ALA A 21 26.20 -33.89 -35.79
CA ALA A 21 27.22 -33.50 -36.75
C ALA A 21 27.16 -31.97 -36.84
N PRO A 22 28.31 -31.27 -36.78
CA PRO A 22 28.32 -29.82 -36.87
C PRO A 22 27.49 -29.45 -38.09
N SER A 23 26.37 -28.78 -37.87
CA SER A 23 25.43 -28.45 -38.93
C SER A 23 26.22 -27.65 -39.95
N GLN A 24 26.55 -28.28 -41.08
CA GLN A 24 27.28 -27.64 -42.16
C GLN A 24 26.38 -26.52 -42.64
N GLU A 25 26.74 -25.30 -42.23
CA GLU A 25 26.01 -24.09 -42.56
C GLU A 25 26.03 -23.98 -44.09
N ALA A 26 24.84 -24.02 -44.70
CA ALA A 26 24.73 -23.97 -46.15
C ALA A 26 25.48 -22.72 -46.66
N PRO A 27 26.28 -22.84 -47.75
CA PRO A 27 27.01 -21.69 -48.27
C PRO A 27 26.01 -20.57 -48.60
N ALA A 28 26.32 -19.36 -48.15
CA ALA A 28 25.47 -18.20 -48.35
C ALA A 28 25.19 -17.98 -49.86
N PRO A 29 23.95 -17.60 -50.24
CA PRO A 29 23.64 -17.27 -51.62
C PRO A 29 24.62 -16.21 -52.18
N PRO A 30 25.01 -16.29 -53.46
CA PRO A 30 25.95 -15.35 -54.05
C PRO A 30 25.42 -13.91 -53.93
N GLY A 31 26.20 -13.04 -53.30
CA GLY A 31 25.84 -11.63 -53.04
C GLY A 31 25.28 -11.35 -51.63
N MET A 32 25.09 -12.36 -50.78
CA MET A 32 24.77 -12.18 -49.37
C MET A 32 26.02 -12.30 -48.50
N VAL A 33 26.04 -11.54 -47.41
CA VAL A 33 27.12 -11.57 -46.42
C VAL A 33 26.53 -12.00 -45.08
N THR A 34 27.18 -12.96 -44.43
CA THR A 34 26.84 -13.35 -43.06
C THR A 34 27.74 -12.61 -42.08
N VAL A 35 27.15 -11.81 -41.18
CA VAL A 35 27.88 -11.04 -40.18
C VAL A 35 27.32 -11.33 -38.78
N ASN A 36 28.23 -11.51 -37.82
CA ASN A 36 27.91 -11.58 -36.41
C ASN A 36 28.05 -10.19 -35.78
N LEU A 37 26.96 -9.61 -35.30
CA LEU A 37 26.93 -8.32 -34.62
C LEU A 37 26.71 -8.53 -33.12
N LYS A 38 27.52 -7.88 -32.29
CA LYS A 38 27.34 -7.88 -30.83
C LYS A 38 26.24 -6.88 -30.48
N LEU A 39 25.25 -7.30 -29.70
CA LEU A 39 24.14 -6.44 -29.27
C LEU A 39 24.52 -5.45 -28.16
N GLY A 40 25.63 -5.70 -27.46
CA GLY A 40 26.04 -4.86 -26.33
C GLY A 40 25.00 -4.87 -25.23
N ILE A 41 24.43 -3.71 -24.93
CA ILE A 41 23.39 -3.52 -23.92
C ILE A 41 21.99 -3.34 -24.52
N ALA A 42 21.87 -3.34 -25.85
CA ALA A 42 20.58 -3.24 -26.53
C ALA A 42 19.63 -4.36 -26.08
N ASP A 43 18.37 -3.99 -25.88
CA ASP A 43 17.33 -4.94 -25.53
C ASP A 43 17.07 -5.91 -26.70
N VAL A 44 16.98 -7.19 -26.37
CA VAL A 44 16.90 -8.27 -27.37
C VAL A 44 15.53 -8.28 -28.04
N GLU A 45 14.47 -7.97 -27.29
CA GLU A 45 13.10 -7.95 -27.82
C GLU A 45 12.92 -6.78 -28.79
N SER A 46 13.38 -5.59 -28.40
CA SER A 46 13.37 -4.40 -29.26
C SER A 46 14.11 -4.62 -30.59
N VAL A 47 15.22 -5.35 -30.55
CA VAL A 47 15.98 -5.72 -31.77
C VAL A 47 15.20 -6.74 -32.62
N LYS A 48 14.58 -7.74 -32.00
CA LYS A 48 13.75 -8.75 -32.71
C LYS A 48 12.53 -8.12 -33.39
N GLU A 49 11.95 -7.08 -32.79
CA GLU A 49 10.80 -6.37 -33.34
C GLU A 49 11.17 -5.45 -34.51
N THR A 50 12.34 -4.80 -34.47
CA THR A 50 12.75 -3.80 -35.48
C THR A 50 13.46 -4.39 -36.69
N LEU A 51 14.08 -5.57 -36.55
CA LEU A 51 14.85 -6.20 -37.64
C LEU A 51 14.05 -6.64 -38.87
N PRO A 52 12.85 -7.22 -38.75
CA PRO A 52 12.11 -7.69 -39.92
C PRO A 52 11.84 -6.60 -40.96
N ASP A 53 11.68 -5.36 -40.52
CA ASP A 53 11.41 -4.20 -41.39
C ASP A 53 12.65 -3.70 -42.15
N LEU A 54 13.85 -4.09 -41.69
CA LEU A 54 15.14 -3.66 -42.24
C LEU A 54 15.79 -4.70 -43.15
N LEU A 55 15.37 -5.95 -43.03
CA LEU A 55 15.93 -7.07 -43.80
C LEU A 55 15.27 -7.16 -45.18
N SER A 56 16.03 -7.65 -46.15
CA SER A 56 15.45 -7.99 -47.46
C SER A 56 14.50 -9.17 -47.33
N LYS A 57 13.66 -9.40 -48.34
CA LYS A 57 12.74 -10.56 -48.38
C LYS A 57 13.44 -11.92 -48.26
N GLU A 58 14.71 -11.98 -48.61
CA GLU A 58 15.54 -13.19 -48.55
C GLU A 58 16.47 -13.18 -47.34
N GLY A 59 16.51 -12.07 -46.60
CA GLY A 59 17.35 -11.87 -45.42
C GLY A 59 16.92 -12.78 -44.27
N GLN A 60 17.90 -13.35 -43.60
CA GLN A 60 17.69 -14.19 -42.43
C GLN A 60 18.48 -13.65 -41.25
N PHE A 61 17.92 -13.78 -40.05
CA PHE A 61 18.65 -13.48 -38.82
C PHE A 61 18.41 -14.56 -37.78
N GLN A 62 19.43 -14.77 -36.94
CA GLN A 62 19.37 -15.65 -35.79
C GLN A 62 19.93 -14.92 -34.58
N VAL A 63 19.12 -14.82 -33.54
CA VAL A 63 19.55 -14.22 -32.28
C VAL A 63 20.09 -15.30 -31.35
N LEU A 64 21.34 -15.16 -30.96
CA LEU A 64 22.01 -16.03 -30.01
C LEU A 64 21.96 -15.38 -28.62
N ASP A 65 20.78 -15.46 -27.98
CA ASP A 65 20.44 -14.74 -26.74
C ASP A 65 21.49 -14.94 -25.63
N ARG A 66 22.02 -16.17 -25.48
CA ARG A 66 23.03 -16.50 -24.44
C ARG A 66 24.34 -15.72 -24.56
N ILE A 67 24.76 -15.42 -25.78
CA ILE A 67 26.02 -14.70 -26.05
C ILE A 67 25.79 -13.26 -26.51
N ARG A 68 24.52 -12.82 -26.58
CA ARG A 68 24.08 -11.50 -27.08
C ARG A 68 24.73 -11.13 -28.42
N ILE A 69 24.79 -12.10 -29.32
CA ILE A 69 25.22 -11.93 -30.71
C ILE A 69 24.01 -12.17 -31.59
N ILE A 70 23.84 -11.32 -32.60
CA ILE A 70 22.93 -11.59 -33.69
C ILE A 70 23.73 -11.95 -34.94
N ARG A 71 23.39 -13.08 -35.54
CA ARG A 71 23.91 -13.50 -36.84
C ARG A 71 22.91 -13.07 -37.89
N ILE A 72 23.35 -12.30 -38.88
CA ILE A 72 22.50 -11.78 -39.95
C ILE A 72 23.13 -12.16 -41.28
N THR A 73 22.31 -12.69 -42.19
CA THR A 73 22.67 -13.00 -43.57
C THR A 73 21.79 -12.18 -44.49
N ASP A 74 22.34 -11.13 -45.09
CA ASP A 74 21.62 -10.24 -46.00
C ASP A 74 22.60 -9.49 -46.94
N LYS A 75 22.07 -8.58 -47.76
CA LYS A 75 22.84 -7.63 -48.58
C LYS A 75 23.68 -6.71 -47.69
N PRO A 76 24.89 -6.32 -48.13
CA PRO A 76 25.80 -5.48 -47.33
C PRO A 76 25.18 -4.15 -46.91
N GLU A 77 24.37 -3.53 -47.79
CA GLU A 77 23.66 -2.26 -47.52
C GLU A 77 22.70 -2.37 -46.32
N ASN A 78 21.94 -3.46 -46.22
CA ASN A 78 21.04 -3.71 -45.09
C ASN A 78 21.79 -3.99 -43.79
N ILE A 79 22.92 -4.70 -43.87
CA ILE A 79 23.75 -5.00 -42.70
C ILE A 79 24.31 -3.71 -42.09
N GLU A 80 24.70 -2.73 -42.92
CA GLU A 80 25.13 -1.41 -42.45
C GLU A 80 23.99 -0.62 -41.77
N ALA A 81 22.78 -0.68 -42.33
CA ALA A 81 21.60 -0.06 -41.72
C ALA A 81 21.28 -0.69 -40.35
N VAL A 82 21.29 -2.02 -40.27
CA VAL A 82 21.08 -2.76 -39.02
C VAL A 82 22.18 -2.43 -37.99
N ARG A 83 23.45 -2.33 -38.42
CA ARG A 83 24.55 -1.93 -37.53
C ARG A 83 24.29 -0.56 -36.90
N LYS A 84 23.87 0.43 -37.69
CA LYS A 84 23.55 1.78 -37.18
C LYS A 84 22.39 1.76 -36.17
N ILE A 85 21.39 0.92 -36.39
CA ILE A 85 20.23 0.80 -35.49
C ILE A 85 20.62 0.07 -34.19
N ILE A 86 21.41 -1.00 -34.28
CA ILE A 86 21.93 -1.68 -33.08
C ILE A 86 22.84 -0.72 -32.28
N GLU A 87 23.66 0.07 -32.95
CA GLU A 87 24.50 1.07 -32.30
C GLU A 87 23.66 2.15 -31.60
N ALA A 88 22.59 2.63 -32.25
CA ALA A 88 21.63 3.56 -31.65
C ALA A 88 20.88 2.95 -30.45
N LEU A 89 20.51 1.66 -30.51
CA LEU A 89 19.84 0.93 -29.43
C LEU A 89 20.80 0.51 -28.30
N SER A 90 22.11 0.48 -28.57
CA SER A 90 23.14 0.10 -27.59
C SER A 90 23.59 1.29 -26.72
N VAL A 91 22.91 2.44 -26.78
CA VAL A 91 23.12 3.55 -25.86
C VAL A 91 22.55 3.15 -24.49
N PRO A 92 23.32 3.26 -23.38
CA PRO A 92 22.82 2.88 -22.07
C PRO A 92 21.67 3.79 -21.71
N ALA A 93 20.54 3.19 -21.33
CA ALA A 93 19.44 3.92 -20.75
C ALA A 93 19.96 4.73 -19.54
N PRO A 94 19.72 6.05 -19.50
CA PRO A 94 20.25 6.89 -18.44
C PRO A 94 19.61 6.52 -17.09
N ASN A 95 20.29 6.85 -16.00
CA ASN A 95 19.68 6.74 -14.68
C ASN A 95 18.81 7.96 -14.42
N VAL A 96 17.68 7.76 -13.73
CA VAL A 96 16.74 8.81 -13.38
C VAL A 96 16.55 8.79 -11.88
N ARG A 97 16.95 9.86 -11.20
CA ARG A 97 16.64 10.09 -9.79
C ARG A 97 15.23 10.64 -9.70
N ILE A 98 14.35 9.95 -8.99
CA ILE A 98 13.01 10.41 -8.66
C ILE A 98 12.99 10.84 -7.19
N GLU A 99 12.56 12.06 -6.93
CA GLU A 99 12.29 12.58 -5.59
C GLU A 99 10.81 12.90 -5.45
N VAL A 100 10.15 12.29 -4.47
CA VAL A 100 8.76 12.55 -4.12
C VAL A 100 8.72 13.24 -2.76
N THR A 101 8.09 14.40 -2.72
CA THR A 101 7.90 15.16 -1.48
C THR A 101 6.42 15.30 -1.21
N ALA A 102 5.95 14.71 -0.12
CA ALA A 102 4.61 14.89 0.40
C ALA A 102 4.66 15.90 1.54
N MET A 103 3.98 17.03 1.36
CA MET A 103 3.84 18.07 2.38
C MET A 103 2.40 18.11 2.86
N ARG A 104 2.23 18.29 4.16
CA ARG A 104 0.95 18.59 4.78
C ARG A 104 1.12 19.77 5.72
N VAL A 105 0.14 20.65 5.66
CA VAL A 105 -0.04 21.75 6.60
C VAL A 105 -1.40 21.54 7.26
N GLY A 106 -1.39 21.18 8.54
CA GLY A 106 -2.60 20.94 9.32
C GLY A 106 -2.75 22.00 10.40
N GLN A 107 -3.81 22.81 10.33
CA GLN A 107 -4.24 23.65 11.45
C GLN A 107 -5.55 23.09 12.02
N SER A 108 -5.46 22.43 13.17
CA SER A 108 -6.67 22.08 13.92
C SER A 108 -7.02 23.22 14.87
N THR A 109 -8.20 23.81 14.68
CA THR A 109 -8.79 24.75 15.66
C THR A 109 -9.96 24.05 16.31
N PHE A 110 -9.82 23.65 17.56
CA PHE A 110 -10.94 23.20 18.36
C PHE A 110 -11.50 24.40 19.13
N SER A 111 -12.69 24.85 18.78
CA SER A 111 -13.45 25.85 19.53
C SER A 111 -14.64 25.17 20.21
N GLY A 112 -14.57 25.06 21.54
CA GLY A 112 -15.67 24.57 22.37
C GLY A 112 -16.12 25.66 23.33
N ALA A 113 -17.42 25.94 23.36
CA ALA A 113 -18.04 26.74 24.41
C ALA A 113 -18.75 25.79 25.39
N GLN A 114 -18.34 25.82 26.66
CA GLN A 114 -19.03 25.11 27.73
C GLN A 114 -19.66 26.14 28.65
N VAL A 115 -20.97 26.05 28.84
CA VAL A 115 -21.71 26.86 29.82
C VAL A 115 -22.10 25.95 30.99
N SER A 116 -21.57 26.23 32.17
CA SER A 116 -21.90 25.54 33.41
C SER A 116 -22.31 26.54 34.48
N GLY A 117 -23.58 26.54 34.88
CA GLY A 117 -24.08 27.37 35.97
C GLY A 117 -24.32 26.57 37.24
N ARG A 118 -23.99 27.14 38.40
CA ARG A 118 -24.55 26.72 39.69
C ARG A 118 -25.47 27.82 40.19
N LEU A 119 -26.78 27.62 40.02
CA LEU A 119 -27.78 28.47 40.66
C LEU A 119 -27.95 28.00 42.11
N PRO A 120 -27.74 28.86 43.12
CA PRO A 120 -28.12 28.57 44.48
C PRO A 120 -29.63 28.71 44.54
N VAL A 121 -30.34 27.59 44.42
CA VAL A 121 -31.79 27.56 44.64
C VAL A 121 -32.02 27.03 46.06
N PRO A 122 -32.46 27.87 47.03
CA PRO A 122 -32.94 27.36 48.30
C PRO A 122 -34.29 26.68 48.05
N GLY A 123 -34.29 25.35 47.91
CA GLY A 123 -35.51 24.54 47.89
C GLY A 123 -36.27 24.41 46.57
N GLY A 124 -35.71 24.76 45.41
CA GLY A 124 -36.39 24.64 44.10
C GLY A 124 -35.75 23.63 43.16
N ALA A 125 -36.55 22.78 42.51
CA ALA A 125 -36.10 21.87 41.45
C ALA A 125 -35.76 22.66 40.17
N VAL A 126 -34.63 22.32 39.53
CA VAL A 126 -34.25 22.88 38.23
C VAL A 126 -34.98 22.12 37.14
N ILE A 127 -35.91 22.79 36.44
CA ILE A 127 -36.57 22.26 35.26
C ILE A 127 -35.78 22.72 34.04
N VAL A 128 -35.07 21.79 33.40
CA VAL A 128 -34.48 22.03 32.08
C VAL A 128 -35.55 21.71 31.06
N ASN A 129 -36.08 22.73 30.36
CA ASN A 129 -37.00 22.50 29.26
C ASN A 129 -36.23 21.85 28.09
N PRO A 130 -36.59 20.63 27.68
CA PRO A 130 -35.96 20.02 26.52
C PRO A 130 -36.47 20.67 25.22
N PRO A 131 -35.79 20.41 24.08
CA PRO A 131 -36.23 20.90 22.77
C PRO A 131 -37.66 20.45 22.42
N PRO A 132 -38.37 21.15 21.51
CA PRO A 132 -39.74 20.81 21.12
C PRO A 132 -39.84 19.35 20.67
N GLY A 133 -40.66 18.55 21.36
CA GLY A 133 -40.89 17.13 21.06
C GLY A 133 -40.40 16.13 22.10
N GLN A 134 -39.81 16.56 23.22
CA GLN A 134 -39.45 15.67 24.34
C GLN A 134 -40.21 16.03 25.62
N THR A 135 -40.71 15.02 26.34
CA THR A 135 -41.36 15.21 27.65
C THR A 135 -40.34 15.54 28.75
N PRO A 136 -40.61 16.51 29.64
CA PRO A 136 -39.72 16.84 30.74
C PRO A 136 -39.51 15.63 31.67
N GLY A 137 -38.27 15.16 31.78
CA GLY A 137 -37.88 14.17 32.79
C GLY A 137 -37.53 14.86 34.10
N VAL A 138 -38.16 14.44 35.21
CA VAL A 138 -37.75 14.89 36.55
C VAL A 138 -36.42 14.21 36.90
N ILE A 139 -35.33 14.96 36.85
CA ILE A 139 -34.02 14.49 37.32
C ILE A 139 -34.06 14.51 38.85
N ARG A 140 -34.21 13.34 39.49
CA ARG A 140 -33.97 13.20 40.93
C ARG A 140 -32.49 13.48 41.20
N GLN A 141 -32.22 14.24 42.26
CA GLN A 141 -30.87 14.62 42.68
C GLN A 141 -29.92 13.39 42.65
N PRO A 142 -28.77 13.47 41.98
CA PRO A 142 -27.75 12.44 42.14
C PRO A 142 -27.24 12.48 43.58
N THR A 143 -27.27 11.34 44.26
CA THR A 143 -26.58 11.14 45.53
C THR A 143 -25.09 11.40 45.30
N VAL A 144 -24.57 12.52 45.82
CA VAL A 144 -23.17 12.90 45.68
C VAL A 144 -22.34 12.06 46.65
N ASN A 145 -21.79 10.94 46.17
CA ASN A 145 -20.65 10.28 46.81
C ASN A 145 -19.38 11.03 46.40
N SER A 146 -18.97 12.02 47.19
CA SER A 146 -17.71 12.73 47.00
C SER A 146 -16.53 11.90 47.52
N ARG A 147 -15.96 11.04 46.68
CA ARG A 147 -14.55 10.65 46.83
C ARG A 147 -13.69 11.63 46.03
N PRO A 148 -12.67 12.27 46.63
CA PRO A 148 -11.73 13.09 45.88
C PRO A 148 -10.92 12.17 44.95
N VAL A 149 -10.96 12.44 43.65
CA VAL A 149 -10.03 11.85 42.68
C VAL A 149 -8.81 12.76 42.63
N PRO A 150 -7.63 12.34 43.09
CA PRO A 150 -6.40 13.10 42.90
C PRO A 150 -5.86 12.80 41.49
N GLY A 151 -5.96 13.78 40.61
CA GLY A 151 -5.33 13.74 39.29
C GLY A 151 -4.97 15.17 38.86
N PRO A 152 -3.79 15.38 38.25
CA PRO A 152 -3.35 16.72 37.86
C PRO A 152 -4.22 17.23 36.69
N VAL A 153 -4.86 18.38 36.89
CA VAL A 153 -5.55 19.10 35.83
C VAL A 153 -4.49 19.78 34.96
N ILE A 154 -4.13 19.13 33.85
CA ILE A 154 -3.23 19.70 32.83
C ILE A 154 -4.11 20.32 31.73
N GLY A 155 -4.12 21.64 31.66
CA GLY A 155 -4.67 22.38 30.51
C GLY A 155 -5.20 23.76 30.89
N GLY A 156 -4.37 24.80 30.66
CA GLY A 156 -4.72 26.20 30.84
C GLY A 156 -5.79 26.67 29.84
N GLY A 157 -7.05 26.59 30.25
CA GLY A 157 -8.13 27.45 29.75
C GLY A 157 -8.36 28.56 30.75
N GLY A 158 -8.45 29.81 30.30
CA GLY A 158 -8.72 30.97 31.15
C GLY A 158 -10.03 30.77 31.90
N ARG A 159 -9.94 30.51 33.20
CA ARG A 159 -11.10 30.32 34.08
C ARG A 159 -11.43 31.65 34.73
N ILE A 160 -12.57 32.25 34.39
CA ILE A 160 -13.11 33.40 35.13
C ILE A 160 -13.84 32.82 36.35
N ILE A 161 -13.26 32.98 37.54
CA ILE A 161 -13.90 32.59 38.80
C ILE A 161 -14.82 33.74 39.22
N LEU A 162 -16.14 33.49 39.24
CA LEU A 162 -17.14 34.44 39.73
C LEU A 162 -17.63 34.05 41.14
N PRO A 163 -18.06 35.02 41.96
CA PRO A 163 -18.61 34.76 43.30
C PRO A 163 -19.89 33.91 43.25
N GLN A 164 -20.23 33.31 44.40
CA GLN A 164 -21.24 32.27 44.55
C GLN A 164 -22.57 32.63 43.86
N GLY A 165 -22.93 31.87 42.82
CA GLY A 165 -24.16 32.03 42.02
C GLY A 165 -23.97 32.43 40.56
N GLY A 166 -22.73 32.46 40.06
CA GLY A 166 -22.44 32.77 38.67
C GLY A 166 -22.70 31.63 37.66
N ILE A 167 -22.96 32.04 36.41
CA ILE A 167 -22.86 31.17 35.23
C ILE A 167 -21.39 31.18 34.79
N GLU A 168 -20.70 30.03 34.83
CA GLU A 168 -19.37 29.89 34.24
C GLU A 168 -19.53 29.65 32.73
N VAL A 169 -18.99 30.55 31.91
CA VAL A 169 -18.86 30.37 30.46
C VAL A 169 -17.38 30.17 30.16
N GLY A 170 -16.99 28.93 29.88
CA GLY A 170 -15.63 28.59 29.47
C GLY A 170 -15.55 28.45 27.96
N GLY A 171 -14.73 29.25 27.31
CA GLY A 171 -14.30 29.05 25.93
C GLY A 171 -12.95 28.35 25.91
N ASN A 172 -12.88 27.15 25.35
CA ASN A 172 -11.60 26.50 25.06
C ASN A 172 -11.34 26.62 23.56
N VAL A 173 -10.37 27.44 23.21
CA VAL A 173 -9.77 27.44 21.87
C VAL A 173 -8.42 26.75 21.99
N ARG A 174 -8.33 25.52 21.48
CA ARG A 174 -7.04 24.83 21.32
C ARG A 174 -6.67 24.88 19.85
N GLN A 175 -5.60 25.59 19.55
CA GLN A 175 -4.94 25.54 18.25
C GLN A 175 -3.77 24.56 18.36
N THR A 176 -3.78 23.52 17.53
CA THR A 176 -2.64 22.61 17.38
C THR A 176 -2.30 22.56 15.89
N GLY A 177 -1.15 23.14 15.55
CA GLY A 177 -0.55 23.04 14.22
C GLY A 177 0.30 21.77 14.16
N SER A 178 0.12 20.97 13.11
CA SER A 178 1.01 19.87 12.79
C SER A 178 1.41 19.97 11.33
N ASP A 179 2.68 20.26 11.09
CA ASP A 179 3.28 20.20 9.76
C ASP A 179 4.05 18.89 9.65
N SER A 180 3.83 18.18 8.55
CA SER A 180 4.58 16.95 8.25
C SER A 180 5.08 16.99 6.82
N MET A 181 6.37 16.73 6.65
CA MET A 181 7.01 16.59 5.35
C MET A 181 7.67 15.22 5.27
N VAL A 182 7.31 14.46 4.24
CA VAL A 182 7.94 13.18 3.92
C VAL A 182 8.61 13.34 2.57
N LYS A 183 9.93 13.16 2.53
CA LYS A 183 10.71 13.14 1.30
C LYS A 183 11.28 11.74 1.08
N GLN A 184 11.02 11.20 -0.10
CA GLN A 184 11.52 9.90 -0.56
C GLN A 184 12.28 10.09 -1.86
N SER A 185 13.38 9.36 -2.05
CA SER A 185 14.14 9.41 -3.29
C SER A 185 14.63 8.03 -3.71
N ILE A 186 14.56 7.73 -5.00
CA ILE A 186 15.03 6.48 -5.59
C ILE A 186 15.73 6.76 -6.93
N LEU A 187 16.81 6.04 -7.22
CA LEU A 187 17.51 6.08 -8.49
C LEU A 187 17.10 4.86 -9.32
N VAL A 188 16.57 5.08 -10.53
CA VAL A 188 16.02 4.02 -11.38
C VAL A 188 16.51 4.22 -12.80
N ARG A 189 16.95 3.15 -13.46
CA ARG A 189 17.30 3.21 -14.89
C ARG A 189 16.05 3.49 -15.73
N SER A 190 16.17 4.37 -16.74
CA SER A 190 15.09 4.66 -17.69
C SER A 190 14.54 3.36 -18.32
N GLY A 191 13.21 3.22 -18.35
CA GLY A 191 12.47 2.01 -18.73
C GLY A 191 12.33 0.97 -17.62
N GLY A 192 13.15 1.04 -16.56
CA GLY A 192 13.09 0.15 -15.42
C GLY A 192 12.00 0.53 -14.41
N THR A 193 11.68 -0.42 -13.52
CA THR A 193 10.77 -0.18 -12.39
C THR A 193 11.59 -0.12 -11.10
N GLY A 194 11.34 0.90 -10.28
CA GLY A 194 11.91 1.03 -8.93
C GLY A 194 10.81 1.04 -7.89
N ILE A 195 11.06 0.37 -6.77
CA ILE A 195 10.12 0.29 -5.64
C ILE A 195 10.88 0.71 -4.39
N LEU A 196 10.32 1.66 -3.64
CA LEU A 196 10.79 2.08 -2.32
C LEU A 196 9.71 1.79 -1.29
N GLU A 197 10.05 1.01 -0.26
CA GLU A 197 9.11 0.57 0.77
C GLU A 197 9.60 0.96 2.15
N VAL A 198 8.75 1.66 2.90
CA VAL A 198 8.92 1.93 4.33
C VAL A 198 7.70 1.35 5.02
N VAL A 199 7.76 0.04 5.28
CA VAL A 199 6.64 -0.74 5.78
C VAL A 199 6.97 -1.45 7.08
N LYS A 200 5.93 -1.69 7.88
CA LYS A 200 5.91 -2.57 9.03
C LYS A 200 5.06 -3.79 8.68
N GLU A 201 5.59 -4.97 8.94
CA GLU A 201 4.81 -6.21 8.85
C GLU A 201 4.00 -6.40 10.14
N VAL A 202 2.73 -6.74 9.98
CA VAL A 202 1.75 -6.79 11.06
C VAL A 202 1.01 -8.12 10.95
N PRO A 203 1.02 -8.95 12.00
CA PRO A 203 0.22 -10.15 11.98
C PRO A 203 -1.26 -9.78 12.07
N MET A 204 -2.04 -10.27 11.12
CA MET A 204 -3.50 -10.21 11.12
C MET A 204 -4.06 -11.61 11.36
N ILE A 205 -5.15 -11.67 12.11
CA ILE A 205 -5.88 -12.89 12.34
C ILE A 205 -7.06 -12.91 11.39
N ASP A 206 -7.07 -13.88 10.47
CA ASP A 206 -8.21 -14.16 9.62
C ASP A 206 -9.09 -15.23 10.30
N TYR A 207 -10.38 -14.94 10.50
CA TYR A 207 -11.30 -15.79 11.25
C TYR A 207 -12.14 -16.72 10.34
N PHE A 208 -11.77 -16.90 9.07
CA PHE A 208 -12.67 -17.51 8.08
C PHE A 208 -12.33 -18.93 7.61
N THR A 209 -11.33 -19.60 8.17
CA THR A 209 -11.03 -20.99 7.78
C THR A 209 -11.95 -21.96 8.51
N ARG A 210 -13.12 -22.22 7.90
CA ARG A 210 -14.11 -23.20 8.38
C ARG A 210 -13.60 -24.62 8.20
N PHE A 211 -13.28 -25.29 9.29
CA PHE A 211 -13.06 -26.73 9.28
C PHE A 211 -14.38 -27.43 9.55
N ASN A 212 -14.82 -28.25 8.61
CA ASN A 212 -15.94 -29.16 8.83
C ASN A 212 -15.41 -30.42 9.50
N VAL A 213 -15.74 -30.60 10.78
CA VAL A 213 -15.35 -31.80 11.50
C VAL A 213 -16.36 -32.88 11.16
N MET A 214 -16.06 -33.66 10.12
CA MET A 214 -16.73 -34.95 9.87
C MET A 214 -16.26 -35.98 10.90
N SER A 215 -16.52 -35.72 12.17
CA SER A 215 -16.38 -36.68 13.25
C SER A 215 -17.78 -37.14 13.66
N TYR A 216 -17.98 -38.45 13.76
CA TYR A 216 -19.21 -39.04 14.30
C TYR A 216 -19.27 -38.99 15.82
N LEU A 217 -18.18 -38.59 16.48
CA LEU A 217 -18.07 -38.51 17.94
C LEU A 217 -17.62 -37.12 18.38
N PRO A 218 -18.14 -36.59 19.50
CA PRO A 218 -17.70 -35.31 20.02
C PRO A 218 -16.22 -35.37 20.41
N LEU A 219 -15.40 -34.48 19.82
CA LEU A 219 -13.99 -34.34 20.20
C LEU A 219 -13.89 -33.30 21.31
N VAL A 220 -13.37 -33.72 22.46
CA VAL A 220 -13.16 -32.85 23.63
C VAL A 220 -11.67 -32.55 23.75
N ILE A 221 -11.29 -31.29 23.53
CA ILE A 221 -9.93 -30.82 23.78
C ILE A 221 -9.85 -30.31 25.22
N ARG A 222 -9.01 -30.94 26.04
CA ARG A 222 -8.80 -30.59 27.45
C ARG A 222 -7.46 -29.86 27.61
N GLY A 223 -7.47 -28.79 28.40
CA GLY A 223 -6.27 -28.00 28.72
C GLY A 223 -5.40 -28.62 29.82
N PRO A 224 -4.33 -27.93 30.26
CA PRO A 224 -3.34 -28.45 31.21
C PRO A 224 -3.89 -28.95 32.55
N ASN A 225 -5.06 -28.44 32.96
CA ASN A 225 -5.74 -28.83 34.21
C ASN A 225 -6.94 -29.75 33.98
N ASN A 226 -6.98 -30.46 32.85
CA ASN A 226 -8.09 -31.32 32.44
C ASN A 226 -9.45 -30.60 32.26
N GLN A 227 -9.44 -29.26 32.32
CA GLN A 227 -10.59 -28.41 32.04
C GLN A 227 -10.92 -28.51 30.55
N GLN A 228 -12.19 -28.75 30.27
CA GLN A 228 -12.72 -28.81 28.91
C GLN A 228 -12.66 -27.40 28.30
N VAL A 229 -11.78 -27.21 27.31
CA VAL A 229 -11.56 -25.90 26.67
C VAL A 229 -12.41 -25.78 25.42
N ILE A 230 -12.50 -26.86 24.63
CA ILE A 230 -13.26 -26.88 23.37
C ILE A 230 -13.99 -28.22 23.25
N THR A 231 -15.29 -28.17 22.94
CA THR A 231 -16.11 -29.33 22.57
C THR A 231 -16.50 -29.19 21.12
N LEU A 232 -15.96 -30.03 20.25
CA LEU A 232 -16.33 -30.08 18.85
C LEU A 232 -17.46 -31.10 18.70
N VAL A 233 -18.67 -30.61 18.43
CA VAL A 233 -19.86 -31.45 18.23
C VAL A 233 -19.80 -32.08 16.83
N PRO A 234 -20.22 -33.34 16.65
CA PRO A 234 -20.38 -33.96 15.33
C PRO A 234 -21.16 -33.07 14.36
N GLY A 235 -20.60 -32.82 13.17
CA GLY A 235 -21.21 -31.92 12.18
C GLY A 235 -21.07 -30.42 12.49
N GLY A 236 -20.36 -30.05 13.56
CA GLY A 236 -19.99 -28.69 13.87
C GLY A 236 -18.84 -28.20 12.99
N THR A 237 -18.93 -26.95 12.55
CA THR A 237 -17.80 -26.23 11.96
C THR A 237 -17.10 -25.43 13.05
N PHE A 238 -15.78 -25.49 13.11
CA PHE A 238 -14.99 -24.54 13.92
C PHE A 238 -14.05 -23.76 13.02
N ASP A 239 -13.93 -22.47 13.33
CA ASP A 239 -13.05 -21.56 12.62
C ASP A 239 -11.68 -21.58 13.33
N VAL A 240 -10.64 -22.01 12.62
CA VAL A 240 -9.26 -21.87 13.11
C VAL A 240 -8.75 -20.50 12.67
N PRO A 241 -8.25 -19.67 13.61
CA PRO A 241 -7.63 -18.41 13.23
C PRO A 241 -6.38 -18.68 12.39
N GLU A 242 -6.35 -18.14 11.17
CA GLU A 242 -5.16 -18.16 10.33
C GLU A 242 -4.40 -16.85 10.50
N PHE A 243 -3.10 -16.93 10.77
CA PHE A 243 -2.26 -15.73 10.83
C PHE A 243 -1.75 -15.40 9.43
N ARG A 244 -2.08 -14.21 8.94
CA ARG A 244 -1.50 -13.63 7.73
C ARG A 244 -0.67 -12.40 8.08
N TRP A 245 0.49 -12.24 7.46
CA TRP A 245 1.29 -11.03 7.63
C TRP A 245 0.88 -9.99 6.61
N GLU A 246 0.44 -8.84 7.10
CA GLU A 246 0.07 -7.69 6.26
C GLU A 246 1.13 -6.61 6.35
N ARG A 247 1.36 -5.93 5.23
CA ARG A 247 2.35 -4.84 5.14
C ARG A 247 1.62 -3.51 5.28
N ALA A 248 1.96 -2.75 6.31
CA ALA A 248 1.41 -1.43 6.57
C ALA A 248 2.52 -0.37 6.61
N GLY A 249 2.41 0.66 5.79
CA GLY A 249 3.36 1.76 5.67
C GLY A 249 3.27 2.49 4.33
N ALA A 250 4.35 3.13 3.93
CA ALA A 250 4.43 3.87 2.66
C ALA A 250 5.22 3.07 1.62
N GLU A 251 4.68 2.96 0.42
CA GLU A 251 5.28 2.33 -0.74
C GLU A 251 5.23 3.32 -1.91
N LEU A 252 6.33 3.44 -2.64
CA LEU A 252 6.45 4.28 -3.82
C LEU A 252 6.99 3.42 -4.96
N MET A 253 6.14 3.15 -5.95
CA MET A 253 6.54 2.52 -7.19
C MET A 253 6.67 3.57 -8.29
N VAL A 254 7.77 3.53 -9.03
CA VAL A 254 8.05 4.45 -10.14
C VAL A 254 8.59 3.71 -11.36
N LYS A 255 8.18 4.15 -12.54
CA LYS A 255 8.72 3.68 -13.82
C LYS A 255 9.01 4.89 -14.72
N PRO A 256 10.25 5.44 -14.66
CA PRO A 256 10.63 6.58 -15.48
C PRO A 256 11.05 6.14 -16.89
N VAL A 257 10.73 6.94 -17.89
CA VAL A 257 11.18 6.82 -19.28
C VAL A 257 11.71 8.18 -19.73
N ALA A 258 13.03 8.28 -19.88
CA ALA A 258 13.72 9.47 -20.35
C ALA A 258 13.83 9.46 -21.88
N GLN A 259 13.42 10.56 -22.52
CA GLN A 259 13.50 10.81 -23.95
C GLN A 259 14.00 12.24 -24.18
N GLY A 260 15.30 12.40 -24.48
CA GLY A 260 15.93 13.70 -24.55
C GLY A 260 15.92 14.42 -23.19
N ASP A 261 15.37 15.62 -23.14
CA ASP A 261 15.26 16.44 -21.93
C ASP A 261 13.93 16.23 -21.15
N VAL A 262 13.11 15.29 -21.61
CA VAL A 262 11.78 15.02 -21.07
C VAL A 262 11.76 13.64 -20.40
N ILE A 263 11.15 13.56 -19.23
CA ILE A 263 11.02 12.35 -18.44
C ILE A 263 9.54 12.08 -18.22
N THR A 264 9.04 10.96 -18.74
CA THR A 264 7.70 10.46 -18.41
C THR A 264 7.80 9.49 -17.24
N VAL A 265 7.08 9.74 -16.17
CA VAL A 265 7.11 8.94 -14.94
C VAL A 265 5.71 8.40 -14.66
N GLU A 266 5.56 7.09 -14.69
CA GLU A 266 4.45 6.42 -14.03
C GLU A 266 4.78 6.31 -12.54
N VAL A 267 3.96 6.92 -11.70
CA VAL A 267 4.16 6.99 -10.25
C VAL A 267 2.92 6.41 -9.55
N THR A 268 3.16 5.46 -8.65
CA THR A 268 2.13 4.86 -7.80
C THR A 268 2.53 4.97 -6.33
N PRO A 269 2.28 6.12 -5.67
CA PRO A 269 2.31 6.17 -4.21
C PRO A 269 1.18 5.31 -3.63
N ARG A 270 1.53 4.51 -2.63
CA ARG A 270 0.61 3.74 -1.81
C ARG A 270 0.91 4.01 -0.35
N ILE A 271 -0.10 4.44 0.39
CA ILE A 271 -0.04 4.62 1.83
C ILE A 271 -0.99 3.60 2.45
N SER A 272 -0.50 2.92 3.47
CA SER A 272 -1.28 1.94 4.21
C SER A 272 -1.12 2.15 5.70
N ALA A 273 -2.23 2.03 6.42
CA ALA A 273 -2.27 2.24 7.86
C ALA A 273 -3.03 1.11 8.53
N ILE A 274 -2.55 0.71 9.70
CA ILE A 274 -3.27 -0.23 10.57
C ILE A 274 -4.39 0.54 11.26
N VAL A 275 -5.62 0.18 10.95
CA VAL A 275 -6.79 0.73 11.64
C VAL A 275 -7.27 -0.30 12.66
N ILE A 276 -7.19 0.07 13.93
CA ILE A 276 -7.81 -0.67 15.03
C ILE A 276 -9.09 0.06 15.38
N ARG A 277 -10.24 -0.52 15.05
CA ARG A 277 -11.54 -0.02 15.54
C ARG A 277 -11.79 -0.57 16.93
N ASN A 278 -12.42 0.23 17.78
CA ASN A 278 -12.89 -0.25 19.07
C ASN A 278 -13.76 -1.49 18.86
N PRO A 279 -13.63 -2.52 19.72
CA PRO A 279 -14.38 -3.77 19.57
C PRO A 279 -15.86 -3.45 19.46
N GLN A 280 -16.47 -3.75 18.31
CA GLN A 280 -17.91 -3.81 18.26
C GLN A 280 -18.31 -5.08 19.00
N ALA A 281 -19.15 -4.95 20.02
CA ALA A 281 -19.78 -6.12 20.60
C ALA A 281 -20.57 -6.79 19.48
N PHE A 282 -20.08 -7.93 18.97
CA PHE A 282 -20.81 -8.74 18.00
C PHE A 282 -22.16 -9.09 18.63
N ARG A 283 -23.22 -8.39 18.22
CA ARG A 283 -24.60 -8.66 18.63
C ARG A 283 -25.11 -9.88 17.85
N GLY A 284 -24.45 -11.02 18.03
CA GLY A 284 -24.86 -12.32 17.53
C GLY A 284 -25.51 -13.13 18.64
N ARG A 285 -26.85 -13.19 18.63
CA ARG A 285 -27.74 -14.18 19.25
C ARG A 285 -27.26 -14.94 20.51
N THR A 286 -27.80 -14.53 21.67
CA THR A 286 -28.31 -15.41 22.75
C THR A 286 -27.43 -16.52 23.32
N LEU A 287 -26.10 -16.39 23.28
CA LEU A 287 -25.22 -17.18 24.14
C LEU A 287 -24.29 -16.23 24.90
N ASN A 288 -24.21 -16.40 26.22
CA ASN A 288 -23.53 -15.53 27.18
C ASN A 288 -21.98 -15.48 27.05
N SER A 289 -21.45 -15.67 25.85
CA SER A 289 -20.04 -15.59 25.52
C SER A 289 -19.83 -14.49 24.49
N HIS A 290 -19.66 -13.25 24.94
CA HIS A 290 -19.22 -12.17 24.05
C HIS A 290 -17.74 -12.39 23.71
N LEU A 291 -17.47 -12.95 22.52
CA LEU A 291 -16.16 -12.80 21.91
C LEU A 291 -15.99 -11.31 21.57
N THR A 292 -15.26 -10.60 22.42
CA THR A 292 -14.88 -9.21 22.18
C THR A 292 -13.50 -9.19 21.53
N GLY A 293 -13.45 -8.91 20.23
CA GLY A 293 -12.21 -8.64 19.49
C GLY A 293 -12.26 -7.22 18.92
N ALA A 294 -11.12 -6.51 18.93
CA ALA A 294 -11.00 -5.27 18.20
C ALA A 294 -10.82 -5.59 16.71
N ASP A 295 -11.64 -5.00 15.84
CA ASP A 295 -11.46 -5.18 14.40
C ASP A 295 -10.16 -4.48 13.99
N GLN A 296 -9.22 -5.26 13.46
CA GLN A 296 -7.96 -4.76 12.93
C GLN A 296 -7.90 -5.05 11.43
N TYR A 297 -7.79 -4.01 10.62
CA TYR A 297 -7.62 -4.13 9.18
C TYR A 297 -6.61 -3.10 8.67
N VAL A 298 -6.00 -3.38 7.52
CA VAL A 298 -5.12 -2.42 6.84
C VAL A 298 -5.96 -1.66 5.82
N GLU A 299 -6.01 -0.34 5.96
CA GLU A 299 -6.61 0.54 4.96
C GLU A 299 -5.51 0.94 3.98
N PHE A 300 -5.79 0.84 2.67
CA PHE A 300 -4.85 1.17 1.61
C PHE A 300 -5.41 2.31 0.78
N THR A 301 -4.58 3.32 0.56
CA THR A 301 -4.84 4.41 -0.38
C THR A 301 -3.74 4.39 -1.42
N SER A 302 -4.09 4.15 -2.68
CA SER A 302 -3.16 4.18 -3.81
C SER A 302 -3.62 5.20 -4.85
N LEU A 303 -2.68 5.96 -5.39
CA LEU A 303 -2.91 6.82 -6.53
C LEU A 303 -1.93 6.42 -7.62
N THR A 304 -2.41 6.01 -8.79
CA THR A 304 -1.56 5.76 -9.96
C THR A 304 -1.76 6.89 -10.95
N THR A 305 -0.67 7.54 -11.35
CA THR A 305 -0.71 8.61 -12.35
C THR A 305 0.54 8.56 -13.22
N THR A 306 0.41 9.03 -14.45
CA THR A 306 1.52 9.22 -15.38
C THR A 306 1.72 10.70 -15.58
N VAL A 307 2.94 11.19 -15.41
CA VAL A 307 3.27 12.60 -15.56
C VAL A 307 4.51 12.78 -16.43
N THR A 308 4.54 13.86 -17.19
CA THR A 308 5.67 14.22 -18.04
C THR A 308 6.30 15.49 -17.51
N ILE A 309 7.60 15.46 -17.22
CA ILE A 309 8.33 16.58 -16.62
C ILE A 309 9.67 16.78 -17.33
N ALA A 310 10.09 18.04 -17.44
CA ALA A 310 11.41 18.39 -17.92
C ALA A 310 12.49 17.95 -16.90
N ASN A 311 13.69 17.64 -17.39
CA ASN A 311 14.82 17.22 -16.56
C ASN A 311 15.14 18.26 -15.48
N GLY A 312 15.15 17.83 -14.21
CA GLY A 312 15.40 18.68 -13.04
C GLY A 312 14.19 19.53 -12.60
N ALA A 313 13.10 19.55 -13.36
CA ALA A 313 11.89 20.28 -13.00
C ALA A 313 11.11 19.58 -11.88
N THR A 314 10.32 20.36 -11.14
CA THR A 314 9.41 19.86 -10.10
C THR A 314 7.97 20.07 -10.53
N LEU A 315 7.13 19.05 -10.38
CA LEU A 315 5.71 19.07 -10.71
C LEU A 315 4.89 18.71 -9.48
N THR A 316 3.77 19.40 -9.26
CA THR A 316 2.78 18.99 -8.26
C THR A 316 1.83 17.99 -8.91
N ILE A 317 1.86 16.74 -8.43
CA ILE A 317 1.03 15.65 -8.98
C ILE A 317 -0.34 15.55 -8.31
N GLY A 318 -0.48 16.16 -7.13
CA GLY A 318 -1.77 16.27 -6.45
C GLY A 318 -1.69 17.26 -5.31
N SER A 319 -2.78 17.99 -5.11
CA SER A 319 -2.98 18.82 -3.92
C SER A 319 -4.44 18.72 -3.48
N PHE A 320 -4.65 18.96 -2.20
CA PHE A 320 -5.98 19.16 -1.65
C PHE A 320 -5.92 20.35 -0.69
N ASP A 321 -6.96 21.16 -0.72
CA ASP A 321 -7.20 22.23 0.24
C ASP A 321 -8.50 21.92 0.98
N LYS A 322 -8.52 22.19 2.28
CA LYS A 322 -9.68 21.96 3.17
C LYS A 322 -10.32 20.58 3.00
N ALA A 323 -9.50 19.53 2.85
CA ALA A 323 -10.03 18.18 2.81
C ALA A 323 -10.89 17.91 4.05
N ASP A 324 -12.01 17.23 3.86
CA ASP A 324 -12.88 16.86 4.96
C ASP A 324 -12.19 15.85 5.89
N GLY A 325 -12.79 15.62 7.06
CA GLY A 325 -12.22 14.71 8.06
C GLY A 325 -12.16 13.25 7.59
N GLU A 326 -13.00 12.84 6.64
CA GLU A 326 -13.04 11.47 6.11
C GLU A 326 -11.93 11.24 5.09
N PHE A 327 -11.73 12.16 4.14
CA PHE A 327 -10.58 12.13 3.24
C PHE A 327 -9.27 12.14 4.03
N ASN A 328 -9.12 13.02 5.02
CA ASN A 328 -7.90 13.08 5.82
C ASN A 328 -7.67 11.81 6.65
N ARG A 329 -8.75 11.17 7.12
CA ARG A 329 -8.67 9.88 7.80
C ARG A 329 -8.19 8.79 6.86
N THR A 330 -8.76 8.68 5.66
CA THR A 330 -8.42 7.61 4.69
C THR A 330 -7.06 7.83 4.04
N PHE A 331 -6.71 9.07 3.68
CA PHE A 331 -5.46 9.37 2.99
C PHE A 331 -4.25 9.42 3.93
N TRP A 332 -4.41 9.95 5.16
CA TRP A 332 -3.31 10.14 6.11
C TRP A 332 -3.41 9.29 7.38
N GLY A 333 -4.46 8.49 7.57
CA GLY A 333 -4.63 7.61 8.73
C GLY A 333 -5.02 8.30 10.05
N TYR A 334 -5.58 9.51 10.04
CA TYR A 334 -5.86 10.26 11.27
C TYR A 334 -7.17 9.88 11.97
N ARG A 335 -7.14 9.86 13.32
CA ARG A 335 -8.34 9.69 14.15
C ARG A 335 -9.22 10.95 14.14
N GLN A 336 -10.52 10.73 14.10
CA GLN A 336 -11.64 11.68 13.99
C GLN A 336 -11.43 12.96 14.82
N GLY A 337 -11.36 14.14 14.18
CA GLY A 337 -11.42 15.44 14.89
C GLY A 337 -10.66 16.65 14.29
N SER A 338 -9.79 16.49 13.28
CA SER A 338 -9.07 17.64 12.71
C SER A 338 -9.82 18.26 11.53
N SER A 339 -10.24 19.52 11.67
CA SER A 339 -10.77 20.36 10.60
C SER A 339 -9.66 20.80 9.63
N ALA A 340 -9.94 20.72 8.32
CA ALA A 340 -9.20 21.33 7.20
C ALA A 340 -7.66 21.22 7.25
N SER A 341 -7.12 20.10 6.78
CA SER A 341 -5.72 20.06 6.33
C SER A 341 -5.61 20.35 4.84
N ALA A 342 -4.55 21.06 4.48
CA ALA A 342 -4.06 21.16 3.13
C ALA A 342 -2.85 20.24 2.96
N GLY A 343 -2.65 19.73 1.76
CA GLY A 343 -1.46 18.96 1.44
C GLY A 343 -1.18 18.93 -0.05
N SER A 344 0.06 18.64 -0.37
CA SER A 344 0.54 18.55 -1.75
C SER A 344 1.56 17.44 -1.87
N ILE A 345 1.53 16.75 -3.00
CA ILE A 345 2.55 15.78 -3.40
C ILE A 345 3.26 16.36 -4.62
N THR A 346 4.56 16.59 -4.49
CA THR A 346 5.42 17.06 -5.56
C THR A 346 6.39 15.97 -5.97
N LEU A 347 6.71 15.94 -7.26
CA LEU A 347 7.60 14.99 -7.89
C LEU A 347 8.66 15.76 -8.67
N LYS A 348 9.93 15.44 -8.44
CA LYS A 348 11.08 15.93 -9.20
C LYS A 348 11.78 14.74 -9.83
N ALA A 349 12.15 14.84 -11.10
CA ALA A 349 12.98 13.83 -11.76
C ALA A 349 14.21 14.48 -12.38
N THR A 350 15.35 13.83 -12.23
CA THR A 350 16.65 14.30 -12.76
C THR A 350 17.35 13.14 -13.45
N ILE A 351 17.86 13.36 -14.66
CA ILE A 351 18.74 12.42 -15.37
C ILE A 351 20.16 12.52 -14.78
N GLU A 352 20.75 11.37 -14.42
CA GLU A 352 22.13 11.24 -13.90
C GLU A 352 23.07 10.52 -14.86
#